data_AF-A0A3Q1LY06-F1
#
_entry.id   AF-A0A3Q1LY06-F1
#
_cell.length_a   1.000
_cell.length_b   1.000
_cell.length_c   1.000
_cell.angle_alpha   90.00
_cell.angle_beta   90.00
_cell.angle_gamma   90.00
#
_symmetry.space_group_name_H-M   'P 1'
#
loop_
_entity.id
_entity.type
_entity.pdbx_description
1 polymer ?
#
loop_
_entity_poly.entity_id
_entity_poly.type
_entity_poly.pdbx_seq_one_letter_code
_entity_poly.pdbx_strand_id
1 'polypeptide(L)'
;QEAEKQGLGPSVEGPGPRGSGCECRPPPRPALQNNQLQELPYNELSRLSGLRTLNLHNNLISSEGLPDEAFESLTQLQHIYVAHNKLSVAPQFLPRSLRVADLAANEVTEIFPLTFGEKPALRSVYLHNNQLSNAGLPPDAFRGSEAVATLSLSSNQLSYVPPSLPPSLERLHLQNNLISKVPRGALSRQTHLRELYLQHNQLTDSGLDATTFSKLHRLEYLDLSHNQLAAVPAGLPRTLAVLHLGRNRIRWVEAARLGGLRGLRYLLLQHNQLGATGLPAGALRPLRGLHTLHLYGNRLDRVPQALPRRLRALVLPHNRVAALGARDLTSTPRLAELNLAYNCLASARVHLRAFRRLRALRSLDLAGNQLTQLPSGLPAGLHTLRLQRNQLRTLEPEPLAGLHQLQELSLAHNRLRVGGIGPGTWHELQALQVLDLSHNELSFVPPDLPEALEELHLQGNRIGHVGPEAFLSTPRLRALFLRYPAGGRVRQLQVDRAGLWAVRGPRWACPLEHALTPIFWSRANRLHMTSIAPEAFLGLLHLRVVDTTGNPEPVLVRLPPTAPRQPRAAGP
;
A
#
# COMPACT_ATOMS: atom_id res chain seq x y z
N GLN A 1 -0.39 -27.84 38.92
CA GLN A 1 0.73 -28.00 39.88
C GLN A 1 1.67 -29.16 39.52
N GLU A 2 1.59 -29.75 38.32
CA GLU A 2 2.61 -30.69 37.81
C GLU A 2 3.44 -30.17 36.62
N ALA A 3 3.22 -28.93 36.18
CA ALA A 3 3.98 -28.30 35.09
C ALA A 3 5.26 -27.57 35.54
N GLU A 4 5.59 -27.55 36.84
CA GLU A 4 6.70 -26.75 37.39
C GLU A 4 8.03 -27.51 37.56
N LYS A 5 8.18 -28.70 36.96
CA LYS A 5 9.37 -29.55 37.21
C LYS A 5 10.42 -29.64 36.11
N GLN A 6 10.40 -28.78 35.09
CA GLN A 6 11.51 -28.69 34.13
C GLN A 6 11.91 -27.23 33.89
N GLY A 7 12.99 -26.80 34.58
CA GLY A 7 13.60 -25.46 34.48
C GLY A 7 14.06 -25.11 33.06
N LEU A 8 14.36 -23.86 32.72
CA LEU A 8 15.24 -22.90 33.42
C LEU A 8 14.82 -21.45 33.10
N GLY A 9 15.02 -20.54 34.05
CA GLY A 9 14.69 -19.09 33.98
C GLY A 9 15.70 -18.23 33.20
N PRO A 10 15.82 -16.89 33.45
CA PRO A 10 15.36 -16.15 34.63
C PRO A 10 14.48 -14.90 34.35
N SER A 11 13.64 -14.60 35.34
CA SER A 11 13.07 -13.27 35.60
C SER A 11 13.93 -12.57 36.65
N VAL A 12 14.20 -11.28 36.46
CA VAL A 12 14.82 -10.40 37.46
C VAL A 12 13.71 -9.78 38.30
N GLU A 13 13.69 -10.06 39.60
CA GLU A 13 12.95 -9.27 40.61
C GLU A 13 13.92 -8.48 41.48
N GLY A 14 13.52 -7.27 41.85
CA GLY A 14 14.04 -6.53 43.01
C GLY A 14 12.91 -6.35 44.05
N PRO A 15 13.19 -6.37 45.37
CA PRO A 15 12.16 -6.55 46.39
C PRO A 15 11.66 -5.24 47.03
N GLY A 16 10.42 -5.25 47.52
CA GLY A 16 9.83 -4.24 48.41
C GLY A 16 8.60 -4.78 49.18
N PRO A 17 8.31 -4.33 50.41
CA PRO A 17 7.95 -5.22 51.51
C PRO A 17 6.45 -5.38 51.81
N ARG A 18 6.21 -6.40 52.63
CA ARG A 18 4.95 -6.99 53.14
C ARG A 18 3.92 -5.98 53.68
N GLY A 19 2.68 -6.14 53.22
CA GLY A 19 1.47 -5.63 53.86
C GLY A 19 0.38 -6.70 53.83
N SER A 20 -0.11 -7.09 55.00
CA SER A 20 -1.19 -8.05 55.23
C SER A 20 -2.52 -7.52 54.70
N GLY A 21 -3.04 -8.15 53.66
CA GLY A 21 -4.41 -7.97 53.20
C GLY A 21 -4.86 -9.25 52.50
N CYS A 22 -6.01 -9.80 52.92
CA CYS A 22 -6.69 -10.85 52.18
C CYS A 22 -7.10 -10.29 50.82
N GLU A 23 -6.20 -10.34 49.84
CA GLU A 23 -6.53 -10.14 48.44
C GLU A 23 -7.34 -11.35 47.99
N CYS A 24 -8.62 -11.12 47.68
CA CYS A 24 -9.38 -12.00 46.78
C CYS A 24 -8.63 -12.05 45.45
N ARG A 25 -7.69 -12.99 45.34
CA ARG A 25 -7.03 -13.29 44.07
C ARG A 25 -8.15 -13.59 43.06
N PRO A 26 -8.19 -12.92 41.90
CA PRO A 26 -9.04 -13.38 40.82
C PRO A 26 -8.74 -14.86 40.57
N PRO A 27 -9.74 -15.69 40.21
CA PRO A 27 -9.49 -17.10 39.94
C PRO A 27 -8.32 -17.22 38.96
N PRO A 28 -7.37 -18.13 39.21
CA PRO A 28 -6.21 -18.28 38.36
C PRO A 28 -6.68 -18.43 36.92
N ARG A 29 -6.15 -17.60 36.01
CA ARG A 29 -6.34 -17.80 34.58
C ARG A 29 -5.34 -18.88 34.18
N PRO A 30 -5.74 -20.15 33.97
CA PRO A 30 -4.79 -21.14 33.52
C PRO A 30 -4.28 -20.69 32.14
N ALA A 31 -2.97 -20.45 32.03
CA ALA A 31 -2.34 -20.08 30.76
C ALA A 31 -2.14 -21.35 29.92
N LEU A 32 -3.20 -21.79 29.27
CA LEU A 32 -3.21 -23.01 28.45
C LEU A 32 -2.77 -22.75 27.00
N GLN A 33 -2.65 -21.50 26.57
CA GLN A 33 -2.21 -21.13 25.22
C GLN A 33 -0.72 -21.35 24.96
N ASN A 34 -0.34 -21.56 23.70
CA ASN A 34 1.05 -21.74 23.23
C ASN A 34 1.76 -22.95 23.88
N ASN A 35 1.04 -24.05 24.04
CA ASN A 35 1.59 -25.30 24.55
C ASN A 35 1.47 -26.40 23.47
N GLN A 36 1.70 -27.65 23.86
CA GLN A 36 1.53 -28.82 23.01
C GLN A 36 0.36 -29.68 23.48
N LEU A 37 -0.68 -29.06 24.04
CA LEU A 37 -1.85 -29.77 24.55
C LEU A 37 -2.57 -30.46 23.38
N GLN A 38 -2.79 -31.76 23.51
CA GLN A 38 -3.55 -32.56 22.54
C GLN A 38 -4.99 -32.80 23.00
N GLU A 39 -5.20 -32.81 24.31
CA GLU A 39 -6.49 -33.00 24.95
C GLU A 39 -6.64 -32.07 26.14
N LEU A 40 -7.89 -31.88 26.53
CA LEU A 40 -8.27 -31.00 27.61
C LEU A 40 -8.75 -31.84 28.80
N PRO A 41 -8.16 -31.67 30.00
CA PRO A 41 -8.54 -32.41 31.18
C PRO A 41 -9.90 -31.90 31.71
N TYR A 42 -10.99 -32.45 31.16
CA TYR A 42 -12.36 -31.94 31.37
C TYR A 42 -12.86 -32.13 32.82
N ASN A 43 -12.39 -33.16 33.53
CA ASN A 43 -12.75 -33.43 34.92
C ASN A 43 -12.29 -32.30 35.87
N GLU A 44 -11.16 -31.69 35.56
CA GLU A 44 -10.57 -30.57 36.29
C GLU A 44 -11.23 -29.26 35.87
N LEU A 45 -11.52 -29.12 34.58
CA LEU A 45 -12.14 -27.93 34.03
C LEU A 45 -13.59 -27.74 34.50
N SER A 46 -14.34 -28.83 34.68
CA SER A 46 -15.71 -28.81 35.17
C SER A 46 -15.83 -28.19 36.57
N ARG A 47 -14.76 -28.24 37.37
CA ARG A 47 -14.69 -27.61 38.70
C ARG A 47 -14.58 -26.08 38.64
N LEU A 48 -14.28 -25.52 37.47
CA LEU A 48 -14.10 -24.08 37.24
C LEU A 48 -15.38 -23.41 36.72
N SER A 49 -16.53 -23.67 37.35
CA SER A 49 -17.84 -23.15 36.92
C SER A 49 -17.93 -21.61 36.83
N GLY A 50 -17.06 -20.89 37.55
CA GLY A 50 -16.94 -19.42 37.49
C GLY A 50 -16.06 -18.88 36.34
N LEU A 51 -15.48 -19.74 35.49
CA LEU A 51 -14.57 -19.34 34.42
C LEU A 51 -15.32 -18.53 33.35
N ARG A 52 -14.82 -17.32 33.06
CA ARG A 52 -15.39 -16.43 32.03
C ARG A 52 -14.64 -16.46 30.72
N THR A 53 -13.39 -16.91 30.72
CA THR A 53 -12.54 -16.93 29.53
C THR A 53 -11.70 -18.19 29.54
N LEU A 54 -11.79 -18.95 28.45
CA LEU A 54 -11.00 -20.15 28.20
C LEU A 54 -10.15 -19.89 26.95
N ASN A 55 -8.83 -19.88 27.13
CA ASN A 55 -7.88 -19.65 26.05
C ASN A 55 -6.97 -20.86 25.85
N LEU A 56 -7.11 -21.48 24.69
CA LEU A 56 -6.44 -22.70 24.24
C LEU A 56 -5.71 -22.48 22.90
N HIS A 57 -5.47 -21.22 22.52
CA HIS A 57 -4.80 -20.91 21.25
C HIS A 57 -3.44 -21.59 21.11
N ASN A 58 -3.07 -21.89 19.87
CA ASN A 58 -1.74 -22.42 19.53
C ASN A 58 -1.41 -23.67 20.36
N ASN A 59 -2.21 -24.72 20.17
CA ASN A 59 -1.99 -26.04 20.74
C ASN A 59 -2.15 -27.09 19.64
N LEU A 60 -2.29 -28.36 20.02
CA LEU A 60 -2.47 -29.49 19.11
C LEU A 60 -3.82 -30.19 19.36
N ILE A 61 -4.80 -29.47 19.92
CA ILE A 61 -6.07 -30.05 20.37
C ILE A 61 -6.89 -30.52 19.17
N SER A 62 -7.22 -31.81 19.15
CA SER A 62 -8.15 -32.41 18.19
C SER A 62 -9.59 -32.30 18.69
N SER A 63 -10.57 -32.61 17.84
CA SER A 63 -11.98 -32.63 18.28
C SER A 63 -12.25 -33.66 19.38
N GLU A 64 -11.54 -34.79 19.38
CA GLU A 64 -11.60 -35.78 20.47
C GLU A 64 -10.99 -35.24 21.77
N GLY A 65 -9.97 -34.37 21.66
CA GLY A 65 -9.33 -33.71 22.79
C GLY A 65 -10.14 -32.56 23.39
N LEU A 66 -11.31 -32.22 22.84
CA LEU A 66 -12.18 -31.14 23.32
C LEU A 66 -13.63 -31.66 23.52
N PRO A 67 -13.87 -32.52 24.51
CA PRO A 67 -15.16 -33.15 24.73
C PRO A 67 -16.24 -32.12 25.11
N ASP A 68 -17.46 -32.33 24.64
CA ASP A 68 -18.59 -31.42 24.85
C ASP A 68 -18.99 -31.30 26.33
N GLU A 69 -18.82 -32.38 27.10
CA GLU A 69 -19.07 -32.45 28.54
C GLU A 69 -18.26 -31.39 29.31
N ALA A 70 -17.11 -30.97 28.76
CA ALA A 70 -16.30 -29.90 29.34
C ALA A 70 -17.05 -28.56 29.38
N PHE A 71 -17.96 -28.31 28.43
CA PHE A 71 -18.68 -27.04 28.32
C PHE A 71 -20.00 -27.01 29.08
N GLU A 72 -20.55 -28.17 29.47
CA GLU A 72 -21.81 -28.26 30.24
C GLU A 72 -21.69 -27.55 31.60
N SER A 73 -20.54 -27.69 32.26
CA SER A 73 -20.29 -27.10 33.58
C SER A 73 -19.89 -25.61 33.54
N LEU A 74 -19.40 -25.12 32.39
CA LEU A 74 -18.86 -23.77 32.23
C LEU A 74 -19.95 -22.72 31.92
N THR A 75 -20.98 -22.68 32.77
CA THR A 75 -22.19 -21.85 32.57
C THR A 75 -21.94 -20.32 32.57
N GLN A 76 -20.79 -19.86 33.05
CA GLN A 76 -20.40 -18.44 33.09
C GLN A 76 -19.42 -18.05 31.97
N LEU A 77 -19.07 -18.97 31.06
CA LEU A 77 -18.06 -18.75 30.02
C LEU A 77 -18.57 -17.72 29.01
N GLN A 78 -17.80 -16.64 28.84
CA GLN A 78 -18.12 -15.56 27.91
C GLN A 78 -17.24 -15.61 26.67
N HIS A 79 -15.97 -15.98 26.80
CA HIS A 79 -15.02 -15.99 25.68
C HIS A 79 -14.35 -17.35 25.58
N ILE A 80 -14.41 -17.95 24.40
CA ILE A 80 -13.67 -19.16 24.07
C ILE A 80 -12.73 -18.88 22.89
N TYR A 81 -11.48 -19.27 23.07
CA TYR A 81 -10.37 -18.96 22.19
C TYR A 81 -9.61 -20.25 21.88
N VAL A 82 -9.97 -20.97 20.82
CA VAL A 82 -9.36 -22.25 20.42
C VAL A 82 -8.69 -22.21 19.05
N ALA A 83 -8.30 -21.02 18.57
CA ALA A 83 -7.68 -20.91 17.26
C ALA A 83 -6.29 -21.58 17.19
N HIS A 84 -5.84 -21.93 15.99
CA HIS A 84 -4.55 -22.60 15.77
C HIS A 84 -4.44 -23.91 16.56
N ASN A 85 -5.39 -24.82 16.30
CA ASN A 85 -5.44 -26.18 16.82
C ASN A 85 -5.73 -27.15 15.65
N LYS A 86 -6.13 -28.39 15.96
CA LYS A 86 -6.42 -29.45 14.98
C LYS A 86 -7.88 -29.89 15.04
N LEU A 87 -8.81 -28.98 15.36
CA LEU A 87 -10.23 -29.29 15.41
C LEU A 87 -10.74 -29.59 13.99
N SER A 88 -11.31 -30.78 13.78
CA SER A 88 -11.95 -31.17 12.52
C SER A 88 -13.46 -30.88 12.52
N VAL A 89 -14.06 -30.80 13.71
CA VAL A 89 -15.46 -30.46 13.95
C VAL A 89 -15.55 -29.46 15.09
N ALA A 90 -16.46 -28.48 14.99
CA ALA A 90 -16.73 -27.56 16.09
C ALA A 90 -17.43 -28.29 17.27
N PRO A 91 -17.22 -27.88 18.53
CA PRO A 91 -17.95 -28.44 19.66
C PRO A 91 -19.47 -28.37 19.44
N GLN A 92 -20.17 -29.46 19.75
CA GLN A 92 -21.62 -29.51 19.62
C GLN A 92 -22.27 -28.55 20.62
N PHE A 93 -21.73 -28.50 21.84
CA PHE A 93 -22.31 -27.71 22.92
C PHE A 93 -21.39 -26.55 23.34
N LEU A 94 -21.95 -25.34 23.27
CA LEU A 94 -21.32 -24.11 23.77
C LEU A 94 -22.31 -23.36 24.68
N PRO A 95 -21.84 -22.78 25.81
CA PRO A 95 -22.72 -22.24 26.84
C PRO A 95 -23.48 -20.99 26.38
N ARG A 96 -24.67 -20.78 26.97
CA ARG A 96 -25.59 -19.68 26.59
C ARG A 96 -25.05 -18.28 26.90
N SER A 97 -24.11 -18.19 27.85
CA SER A 97 -23.43 -16.95 28.28
C SER A 97 -22.40 -16.42 27.28
N LEU A 98 -22.13 -17.17 26.21
CA LEU A 98 -21.04 -16.87 25.28
C LEU A 98 -21.24 -15.54 24.55
N ARG A 99 -20.15 -14.77 24.47
CA ARG A 99 -20.04 -13.46 23.82
C ARG A 99 -19.09 -13.51 22.62
N VAL A 100 -18.02 -14.30 22.72
CA VAL A 100 -17.02 -14.45 21.66
C VAL A 100 -16.65 -15.93 21.52
N ALA A 101 -16.68 -16.42 20.29
CA ALA A 101 -16.17 -17.74 19.92
C ALA A 101 -15.11 -17.61 18.83
N ASP A 102 -13.90 -18.06 19.10
CA ASP A 102 -12.81 -18.06 18.15
C ASP A 102 -12.31 -19.49 17.90
N LEU A 103 -12.67 -20.03 16.75
CA LEU A 103 -12.30 -21.35 16.24
C LEU A 103 -11.48 -21.22 14.96
N ALA A 104 -10.83 -20.07 14.73
CA ALA A 104 -10.07 -19.83 13.51
C ALA A 104 -8.85 -20.74 13.37
N ALA A 105 -8.30 -20.86 12.16
CA ALA A 105 -7.06 -21.60 11.89
C ALA A 105 -7.08 -23.03 12.47
N ASN A 106 -8.13 -23.77 12.16
CA ASN A 106 -8.29 -25.18 12.50
C ASN A 106 -8.54 -25.97 11.20
N GLU A 107 -8.99 -27.21 11.32
CA GLU A 107 -9.33 -28.09 10.19
C GLU A 107 -10.85 -28.32 10.12
N VAL A 108 -11.66 -27.38 10.62
CA VAL A 108 -13.11 -27.58 10.80
C VAL A 108 -13.79 -27.77 9.45
N THR A 109 -14.43 -28.91 9.24
CA THR A 109 -15.21 -29.25 8.04
C THR A 109 -16.71 -29.13 8.28
N GLU A 110 -17.16 -29.30 9.52
CA GLU A 110 -18.57 -29.32 9.93
C GLU A 110 -18.81 -28.59 11.25
N ILE A 111 -19.99 -27.96 11.35
CA ILE A 111 -20.55 -27.35 12.56
C ILE A 111 -21.89 -28.01 12.82
N PHE A 112 -22.15 -28.40 14.06
CA PHE A 112 -23.44 -28.98 14.43
C PHE A 112 -24.57 -27.94 14.45
N PRO A 113 -25.83 -28.37 14.27
CA PRO A 113 -27.00 -27.52 14.47
C PRO A 113 -26.95 -26.80 15.83
N LEU A 114 -27.28 -25.51 15.83
CA LEU A 114 -27.31 -24.67 17.04
C LEU A 114 -25.98 -24.52 17.81
N THR A 115 -24.82 -24.97 17.31
CA THR A 115 -23.50 -24.75 17.96
C THR A 115 -23.30 -23.29 18.36
N PHE A 116 -23.65 -22.33 17.49
CA PHE A 116 -23.66 -20.90 17.79
C PHE A 116 -25.06 -20.32 18.00
N GLY A 117 -26.08 -21.16 18.03
CA GLY A 117 -27.48 -20.80 18.25
C GLY A 117 -27.80 -20.55 19.73
N GLU A 118 -28.94 -19.91 19.96
CA GLU A 118 -29.56 -19.62 21.26
C GLU A 118 -28.69 -18.86 22.27
N LYS A 119 -27.66 -18.13 21.80
CA LYS A 119 -26.72 -17.36 22.62
C LYS A 119 -27.03 -15.87 22.48
N PRO A 120 -27.91 -15.30 23.32
CA PRO A 120 -28.39 -13.92 23.16
C PRO A 120 -27.30 -12.86 23.36
N ALA A 121 -26.20 -13.22 24.04
CA ALA A 121 -25.07 -12.34 24.27
C ALA A 121 -23.94 -12.46 23.22
N LEU A 122 -24.04 -13.39 22.27
CA LEU A 122 -22.99 -13.68 21.29
C LEU A 122 -22.82 -12.52 20.33
N ARG A 123 -21.61 -11.95 20.26
CA ARG A 123 -21.27 -10.78 19.45
C ARG A 123 -20.33 -11.10 18.30
N SER A 124 -19.41 -12.03 18.50
CA SER A 124 -18.36 -12.31 17.51
C SER A 124 -18.09 -13.80 17.38
N VAL A 125 -18.06 -14.28 16.14
CA VAL A 125 -17.73 -15.66 15.79
C VAL A 125 -16.65 -15.65 14.71
N TYR A 126 -15.52 -16.27 15.02
CA TYR A 126 -14.38 -16.41 14.11
C TYR A 126 -14.22 -17.87 13.70
N LEU A 127 -14.39 -18.14 12.42
CA LEU A 127 -14.30 -19.46 11.77
C LEU A 127 -13.38 -19.41 10.55
N HIS A 128 -12.53 -18.39 10.44
CA HIS A 128 -11.68 -18.23 9.26
C HIS A 128 -10.50 -19.20 9.25
N ASN A 129 -9.93 -19.45 8.06
CA ASN A 129 -8.86 -20.41 7.86
C ASN A 129 -9.26 -21.81 8.37
N ASN A 130 -10.38 -22.33 7.86
CA ASN A 130 -10.87 -23.68 8.14
C ASN A 130 -11.20 -24.37 6.80
N GLN A 131 -11.84 -25.53 6.86
CA GLN A 131 -12.22 -26.33 5.69
C GLN A 131 -13.74 -26.36 5.49
N LEU A 132 -14.47 -25.36 6.01
CA LEU A 132 -15.93 -25.33 5.97
C LEU A 132 -16.44 -25.19 4.53
N SER A 133 -17.27 -26.13 4.11
CA SER A 133 -18.09 -26.02 2.90
C SER A 133 -19.50 -25.55 3.27
N ASN A 134 -20.34 -25.25 2.28
CA ASN A 134 -21.74 -24.91 2.56
C ASN A 134 -22.52 -26.05 3.24
N ALA A 135 -22.14 -27.31 3.02
CA ALA A 135 -22.77 -28.47 3.66
C ALA A 135 -22.43 -28.56 5.16
N GLY A 136 -21.22 -28.14 5.52
CA GLY A 136 -20.76 -28.12 6.91
C GLY A 136 -21.26 -26.94 7.75
N LEU A 137 -22.08 -26.05 7.18
CA LEU A 137 -22.68 -24.92 7.90
C LEU A 137 -24.21 -25.05 7.87
N PRO A 138 -24.84 -25.67 8.88
CA PRO A 138 -26.28 -25.91 8.86
C PRO A 138 -27.08 -24.60 8.97
N PRO A 139 -28.31 -24.55 8.42
CA PRO A 139 -29.13 -23.33 8.38
C PRO A 139 -29.49 -22.74 9.75
N ASP A 140 -29.47 -23.55 10.79
CA ASP A 140 -29.80 -23.18 12.16
C ASP A 140 -28.57 -22.98 13.06
N ALA A 141 -27.34 -23.03 12.52
CA ALA A 141 -26.09 -22.82 13.25
C ALA A 141 -26.10 -21.55 14.12
N PHE A 142 -26.83 -20.50 13.72
CA PHE A 142 -26.94 -19.21 14.43
C PHE A 142 -28.36 -18.87 14.90
N ARG A 143 -29.32 -19.80 14.84
CA ARG A 143 -30.72 -19.53 15.18
C ARG A 143 -30.83 -19.03 16.62
N GLY A 144 -31.50 -17.91 16.84
CA GLY A 144 -31.66 -17.31 18.18
C GLY A 144 -30.46 -16.50 18.70
N SER A 145 -29.37 -16.40 17.94
CA SER A 145 -28.19 -15.57 18.28
C SER A 145 -28.20 -14.25 17.50
N GLU A 146 -29.24 -13.45 17.72
CA GLU A 146 -29.50 -12.24 16.92
C GLU A 146 -28.53 -11.08 17.22
N ALA A 147 -27.76 -11.18 18.30
CA ALA A 147 -26.83 -10.14 18.74
C ALA A 147 -25.46 -10.16 18.03
N VAL A 148 -25.22 -11.14 17.15
CA VAL A 148 -23.94 -11.33 16.45
C VAL A 148 -23.70 -10.17 15.50
N ALA A 149 -22.64 -9.41 15.78
CA ALA A 149 -22.24 -8.23 15.03
C ALA A 149 -21.09 -8.50 14.06
N THR A 150 -20.23 -9.49 14.36
CA THR A 150 -19.08 -9.84 13.51
C THR A 150 -19.04 -11.34 13.27
N LEU A 151 -19.03 -11.74 12.00
CA LEU A 151 -18.88 -13.13 11.60
C LEU A 151 -17.76 -13.23 10.57
N SER A 152 -16.77 -14.07 10.87
CA SER A 152 -15.65 -14.32 9.96
C SER A 152 -15.66 -15.75 9.44
N LEU A 153 -15.92 -15.90 8.15
CA LEU A 153 -15.93 -17.16 7.40
C LEU A 153 -14.89 -17.14 6.27
N SER A 154 -13.92 -16.22 6.31
CA SER A 154 -12.90 -16.09 5.26
C SER A 154 -11.95 -17.29 5.21
N SER A 155 -11.34 -17.54 4.05
CA SER A 155 -10.40 -18.65 3.87
C SER A 155 -11.04 -20.00 4.26
N ASN A 156 -12.16 -20.32 3.62
CA ASN A 156 -12.88 -21.58 3.74
C ASN A 156 -13.21 -22.11 2.33
N GLN A 157 -14.08 -23.11 2.22
CA GLN A 157 -14.48 -23.75 0.97
C GLN A 157 -15.94 -23.46 0.61
N LEU A 158 -16.47 -22.29 0.98
CA LEU A 158 -17.84 -21.90 0.68
C LEU A 158 -18.00 -21.63 -0.83
N SER A 159 -18.98 -22.28 -1.46
CA SER A 159 -19.33 -22.15 -2.88
C SER A 159 -20.41 -21.09 -3.14
N TYR A 160 -21.17 -20.70 -2.11
CA TYR A 160 -22.16 -19.62 -2.16
C TYR A 160 -22.32 -18.95 -0.79
N VAL A 161 -22.86 -17.73 -0.76
CA VAL A 161 -23.16 -17.03 0.51
C VAL A 161 -24.29 -17.76 1.26
N PRO A 162 -24.09 -18.20 2.51
CA PRO A 162 -25.13 -18.89 3.27
C PRO A 162 -26.38 -18.00 3.45
N PRO A 163 -27.60 -18.52 3.27
CA PRO A 163 -28.83 -17.71 3.38
C PRO A 163 -29.24 -17.42 4.83
N SER A 164 -28.78 -18.22 5.80
CA SER A 164 -29.20 -18.15 7.20
C SER A 164 -28.16 -17.47 8.09
N LEU A 165 -27.76 -16.25 7.73
CA LEU A 165 -26.83 -15.45 8.51
C LEU A 165 -27.54 -14.64 9.60
N PRO A 166 -26.87 -14.32 10.73
CA PRO A 166 -27.45 -13.45 11.75
C PRO A 166 -27.91 -12.10 11.18
N PRO A 167 -29.07 -11.55 11.60
CA PRO A 167 -29.63 -10.33 11.02
C PRO A 167 -28.90 -9.04 11.44
N SER A 168 -28.30 -9.01 12.63
CA SER A 168 -27.64 -7.81 13.19
C SER A 168 -26.16 -7.68 12.83
N LEU A 169 -25.69 -8.44 11.84
CA LEU A 169 -24.29 -8.37 11.39
C LEU A 169 -23.94 -6.94 10.98
N GLU A 170 -22.83 -6.43 11.51
CA GLU A 170 -22.19 -5.19 11.09
C GLU A 170 -21.00 -5.45 10.16
N ARG A 171 -20.28 -6.56 10.38
CA ARG A 171 -19.11 -6.97 9.59
C ARG A 171 -19.20 -8.44 9.21
N LEU A 172 -19.06 -8.72 7.92
CA LEU A 172 -19.10 -10.07 7.36
C LEU A 172 -17.87 -10.32 6.48
N HIS A 173 -17.03 -11.26 6.89
CA HIS A 173 -15.84 -11.67 6.16
C HIS A 173 -16.08 -12.99 5.43
N LEU A 174 -16.07 -12.94 4.10
CA LEU A 174 -16.26 -14.09 3.21
C LEU A 174 -15.15 -14.19 2.14
N GLN A 175 -14.08 -13.40 2.28
CA GLN A 175 -12.98 -13.41 1.33
C GLN A 175 -12.22 -14.73 1.30
N ASN A 176 -11.52 -15.02 0.20
CA ASN A 176 -10.76 -16.27 0.01
C ASN A 176 -11.64 -17.52 0.16
N ASN A 177 -12.77 -17.56 -0.54
CA ASN A 177 -13.61 -18.76 -0.63
C ASN A 177 -13.77 -19.16 -2.11
N LEU A 178 -14.70 -20.08 -2.39
CA LEU A 178 -15.06 -20.52 -3.73
C LEU A 178 -16.42 -19.94 -4.17
N ILE A 179 -16.82 -18.79 -3.59
CA ILE A 179 -18.18 -18.25 -3.76
C ILE A 179 -18.40 -17.84 -5.20
N SER A 180 -19.29 -18.56 -5.89
CA SER A 180 -19.68 -18.28 -7.28
C SER A 180 -20.97 -17.48 -7.40
N LYS A 181 -21.82 -17.51 -6.37
CA LYS A 181 -23.11 -16.81 -6.34
C LYS A 181 -23.54 -16.37 -4.94
N VAL A 182 -24.37 -15.33 -4.91
CA VAL A 182 -25.14 -14.90 -3.72
C VAL A 182 -26.59 -15.28 -3.97
N PRO A 183 -27.14 -16.32 -3.31
CA PRO A 183 -28.52 -16.74 -3.50
C PRO A 183 -29.50 -15.58 -3.26
N ARG A 184 -30.60 -15.57 -4.03
CA ARG A 184 -31.60 -14.50 -3.96
C ARG A 184 -32.12 -14.36 -2.53
N GLY A 185 -31.98 -13.16 -1.97
CA GLY A 185 -32.43 -12.85 -0.61
C GLY A 185 -31.49 -13.29 0.52
N ALA A 186 -30.36 -13.95 0.25
CA ALA A 186 -29.41 -14.39 1.28
C ALA A 186 -28.87 -13.25 2.15
N LEU A 187 -28.80 -12.03 1.60
CA LEU A 187 -28.35 -10.81 2.30
C LEU A 187 -29.50 -9.84 2.63
N SER A 188 -30.76 -10.26 2.45
CA SER A 188 -31.92 -9.36 2.57
C SER A 188 -32.22 -8.92 4.01
N ARG A 189 -31.78 -9.69 5.01
CA ARG A 189 -31.99 -9.41 6.44
C ARG A 189 -30.86 -8.59 7.06
N GLN A 190 -29.71 -8.48 6.39
CA GLN A 190 -28.49 -7.83 6.88
C GLN A 190 -28.57 -6.29 6.76
N THR A 191 -29.64 -5.70 7.30
CA THR A 191 -29.92 -4.25 7.22
C THR A 191 -28.96 -3.40 8.05
N HIS A 192 -28.23 -4.03 8.97
CA HIS A 192 -27.24 -3.41 9.85
C HIS A 192 -25.80 -3.46 9.31
N LEU A 193 -25.57 -4.18 8.21
CA LEU A 193 -24.24 -4.46 7.69
C LEU A 193 -23.57 -3.19 7.19
N ARG A 194 -22.35 -2.95 7.69
CA ARG A 194 -21.48 -1.82 7.34
C ARG A 194 -20.33 -2.23 6.44
N GLU A 195 -19.76 -3.41 6.67
CA GLU A 195 -18.61 -3.92 5.92
C GLU A 195 -18.89 -5.33 5.40
N LEU A 196 -18.72 -5.50 4.08
CA LEU A 196 -18.85 -6.78 3.39
C LEU A 196 -17.62 -7.07 2.55
N TYR A 197 -16.92 -8.15 2.91
CA TYR A 197 -15.71 -8.61 2.24
C TYR A 197 -15.99 -9.88 1.45
N LEU A 198 -15.93 -9.79 0.12
CA LEU A 198 -16.17 -10.87 -0.84
C LEU A 198 -15.00 -11.04 -1.82
N GLN A 199 -13.86 -10.41 -1.54
CA GLN A 199 -12.70 -10.50 -2.44
C GLN A 199 -12.11 -11.90 -2.52
N HIS A 200 -11.39 -12.20 -3.60
CA HIS A 200 -10.80 -13.52 -3.84
C HIS A 200 -11.85 -14.64 -3.79
N ASN A 201 -12.85 -14.52 -4.65
CA ASN A 201 -13.92 -15.49 -4.85
C ASN A 201 -14.13 -15.72 -6.35
N GLN A 202 -15.21 -16.40 -6.72
CA GLN A 202 -15.52 -16.77 -8.10
C GLN A 202 -16.80 -16.09 -8.62
N LEU A 203 -17.18 -14.94 -8.04
CA LEU A 203 -18.41 -14.25 -8.41
C LEU A 203 -18.38 -13.77 -9.87
N THR A 204 -19.45 -14.09 -10.60
CA THR A 204 -19.73 -13.60 -11.95
C THR A 204 -20.98 -12.73 -11.94
N ASP A 205 -21.29 -12.09 -13.07
CA ASP A 205 -22.50 -11.27 -13.20
C ASP A 205 -23.78 -12.08 -12.97
N SER A 206 -23.83 -13.36 -13.39
CA SER A 206 -24.98 -14.25 -13.14
C SER A 206 -25.08 -14.72 -11.69
N GLY A 207 -24.01 -14.61 -10.91
CA GLY A 207 -23.98 -14.90 -9.48
C GLY A 207 -24.56 -13.77 -8.62
N LEU A 208 -24.91 -12.62 -9.21
CA LEU A 208 -25.41 -11.44 -8.52
C LEU A 208 -26.73 -10.95 -9.15
N ASP A 209 -27.81 -11.06 -8.40
CA ASP A 209 -29.09 -10.45 -8.75
C ASP A 209 -29.05 -8.92 -8.60
N ALA A 210 -29.92 -8.23 -9.33
CA ALA A 210 -30.03 -6.77 -9.23
C ALA A 210 -30.49 -6.27 -7.85
N THR A 211 -31.03 -7.16 -7.02
CA THR A 211 -31.48 -6.88 -5.66
C THR A 211 -30.49 -7.34 -4.58
N THR A 212 -29.39 -8.01 -4.92
CA THR A 212 -28.46 -8.64 -3.97
C THR A 212 -28.02 -7.71 -2.84
N PHE A 213 -27.66 -6.47 -3.16
CA PHE A 213 -27.19 -5.49 -2.17
C PHE A 213 -28.24 -4.42 -1.79
N SER A 214 -29.44 -4.49 -2.37
CA SER A 214 -30.42 -3.38 -2.32
C SER A 214 -30.96 -3.08 -0.92
N LYS A 215 -30.93 -4.06 -0.01
CA LYS A 215 -31.43 -3.97 1.39
C LYS A 215 -30.35 -3.63 2.41
N LEU A 216 -29.09 -3.52 1.98
CA LEU A 216 -27.95 -3.22 2.86
C LEU A 216 -27.87 -1.71 3.11
N HIS A 217 -28.85 -1.19 3.84
CA HIS A 217 -29.09 0.26 4.01
C HIS A 217 -28.03 0.99 4.83
N ARG A 218 -27.10 0.28 5.48
CA ARG A 218 -25.99 0.85 6.24
C ARG A 218 -24.61 0.49 5.68
N LEU A 219 -24.56 -0.13 4.49
CA LEU A 219 -23.30 -0.61 3.94
C LEU A 219 -22.43 0.57 3.51
N GLU A 220 -21.23 0.63 4.06
CA GLU A 220 -20.24 1.70 3.81
C GLU A 220 -19.05 1.17 3.01
N TYR A 221 -18.66 -0.08 3.23
CA TYR A 221 -17.52 -0.73 2.59
C TYR A 221 -17.96 -2.03 1.90
N LEU A 222 -17.72 -2.12 0.59
CA LEU A 222 -17.94 -3.33 -0.20
C LEU A 222 -16.70 -3.65 -1.03
N ASP A 223 -16.12 -4.83 -0.76
CA ASP A 223 -14.99 -5.35 -1.52
C ASP A 223 -15.39 -6.58 -2.32
N LEU A 224 -15.37 -6.43 -3.65
CA LEU A 224 -15.64 -7.45 -4.65
C LEU A 224 -14.41 -7.67 -5.54
N SER A 225 -13.23 -7.27 -5.08
CA SER A 225 -12.00 -7.42 -5.86
C SER A 225 -11.60 -8.88 -6.07
N HIS A 226 -10.74 -9.16 -7.05
CA HIS A 226 -10.30 -10.55 -7.32
C HIS A 226 -11.49 -11.51 -7.49
N ASN A 227 -12.44 -11.13 -8.34
CA ASN A 227 -13.57 -11.96 -8.77
C ASN A 227 -13.60 -12.02 -10.31
N GLN A 228 -14.70 -12.48 -10.89
CA GLN A 228 -14.86 -12.68 -12.34
C GLN A 228 -15.97 -11.79 -12.93
N LEU A 229 -16.26 -10.65 -12.30
CA LEU A 229 -17.31 -9.72 -12.74
C LEU A 229 -16.96 -9.06 -14.08
N ALA A 230 -17.90 -9.03 -15.02
CA ALA A 230 -17.74 -8.39 -16.33
C ALA A 230 -18.40 -6.99 -16.40
N ALA A 231 -19.28 -6.68 -15.45
CA ALA A 231 -19.91 -5.37 -15.28
C ALA A 231 -19.91 -4.91 -13.81
N VAL A 232 -20.18 -3.63 -13.59
CA VAL A 232 -20.45 -3.11 -12.23
C VAL A 232 -21.81 -3.64 -11.76
N PRO A 233 -21.90 -4.27 -10.57
CA PRO A 233 -23.15 -4.82 -10.06
C PRO A 233 -24.27 -3.77 -9.95
N ALA A 234 -25.50 -4.24 -10.12
CA ALA A 234 -26.69 -3.41 -9.95
C ALA A 234 -27.14 -3.36 -8.48
N GLY A 235 -28.00 -2.40 -8.15
CA GLY A 235 -28.62 -2.33 -6.82
C GLY A 235 -27.64 -1.99 -5.69
N LEU A 236 -26.51 -1.36 -6.00
CA LEU A 236 -25.54 -0.93 -5.00
C LEU A 236 -26.16 0.10 -4.04
N PRO A 237 -25.98 -0.05 -2.71
CA PRO A 237 -26.60 0.80 -1.72
C PRO A 237 -26.03 2.22 -1.73
N ARG A 238 -26.90 3.21 -1.53
CA ARG A 238 -26.55 4.65 -1.62
C ARG A 238 -25.59 5.13 -0.51
N THR A 239 -25.45 4.35 0.56
CA THR A 239 -24.59 4.61 1.72
C THR A 239 -23.12 4.28 1.50
N LEU A 240 -22.77 3.59 0.40
CA LEU A 240 -21.39 3.19 0.14
C LEU A 240 -20.45 4.40 0.11
N ALA A 241 -19.37 4.28 0.89
CA ALA A 241 -18.23 5.18 0.91
C ALA A 241 -17.05 4.60 0.11
N VAL A 242 -16.87 3.28 0.14
CA VAL A 242 -15.79 2.56 -0.55
C VAL A 242 -16.38 1.41 -1.36
N LEU A 243 -16.06 1.39 -2.66
CA LEU A 243 -16.39 0.29 -3.56
C LEU A 243 -15.12 -0.21 -4.23
N HIS A 244 -14.71 -1.43 -3.88
CA HIS A 244 -13.54 -2.07 -4.46
C HIS A 244 -13.95 -3.13 -5.49
N LEU A 245 -13.63 -2.88 -6.75
CA LEU A 245 -13.93 -3.73 -7.92
C LEU A 245 -12.67 -4.08 -8.73
N GLY A 246 -11.48 -3.74 -8.21
CA GLY A 246 -10.22 -4.05 -8.88
C GLY A 246 -9.99 -5.54 -9.12
N ARG A 247 -9.18 -5.88 -10.13
CA ARG A 247 -8.84 -7.28 -10.48
C ARG A 247 -10.08 -8.13 -10.76
N ASN A 248 -10.99 -7.60 -11.59
CA ASN A 248 -12.12 -8.30 -12.17
C ASN A 248 -11.95 -8.35 -13.70
N ARG A 249 -13.02 -8.68 -14.43
CA ARG A 249 -13.07 -8.68 -15.90
C ARG A 249 -13.96 -7.55 -16.43
N ILE A 250 -14.11 -6.44 -15.68
CA ILE A 250 -15.08 -5.40 -16.01
C ILE A 250 -14.69 -4.72 -17.32
N ARG A 251 -15.60 -4.75 -18.29
CA ARG A 251 -15.41 -4.16 -19.63
C ARG A 251 -16.11 -2.83 -19.80
N TRP A 252 -17.22 -2.61 -19.09
CA TRP A 252 -17.99 -1.37 -19.16
C TRP A 252 -18.54 -0.93 -17.79
N VAL A 253 -18.75 0.38 -17.64
CA VAL A 253 -19.40 0.99 -16.49
C VAL A 253 -20.57 1.83 -16.98
N GLU A 254 -21.78 1.41 -16.61
CA GLU A 254 -23.02 2.13 -16.91
C GLU A 254 -23.32 3.18 -15.84
N ALA A 255 -23.66 4.40 -16.27
CA ALA A 255 -24.05 5.48 -15.35
C ALA A 255 -25.22 5.10 -14.43
N ALA A 256 -26.16 4.30 -14.93
CA ALA A 256 -27.35 3.87 -14.18
C ALA A 256 -27.00 3.03 -12.94
N ARG A 257 -25.95 2.19 -13.02
CA ARG A 257 -25.48 1.34 -11.91
C ARG A 257 -24.86 2.18 -10.78
N LEU A 258 -24.35 3.37 -11.11
CA LEU A 258 -23.70 4.30 -10.18
C LEU A 258 -24.58 5.48 -9.75
N GLY A 259 -25.76 5.66 -10.35
CA GLY A 259 -26.59 6.86 -10.23
C GLY A 259 -26.99 7.24 -8.79
N GLY A 260 -27.08 6.25 -7.90
CA GLY A 260 -27.44 6.43 -6.49
C GLY A 260 -26.28 6.72 -5.54
N LEU A 261 -25.03 6.50 -5.97
CA LEU A 261 -23.85 6.46 -5.10
C LEU A 261 -23.25 7.86 -4.84
N ARG A 262 -24.10 8.79 -4.37
CA ARG A 262 -23.71 10.20 -4.17
C ARG A 262 -22.68 10.38 -3.05
N GLY A 263 -22.66 9.48 -2.06
CA GLY A 263 -21.74 9.48 -0.93
C GLY A 263 -20.42 8.75 -1.18
N LEU A 264 -20.26 8.08 -2.33
CA LEU A 264 -19.07 7.27 -2.63
C LEU A 264 -17.82 8.15 -2.68
N ARG A 265 -16.81 7.79 -1.88
CA ARG A 265 -15.54 8.52 -1.76
C ARG A 265 -14.42 7.82 -2.54
N TYR A 266 -14.41 6.50 -2.54
CA TYR A 266 -13.35 5.70 -3.18
C TYR A 266 -13.99 4.70 -4.15
N LEU A 267 -13.57 4.79 -5.41
CA LEU A 267 -13.93 3.82 -6.46
C LEU A 267 -12.66 3.21 -7.02
N LEU A 268 -12.48 1.91 -6.79
CA LEU A 268 -11.27 1.18 -7.14
C LEU A 268 -11.59 0.20 -8.26
N LEU A 269 -11.13 0.51 -9.48
CA LEU A 269 -11.41 -0.22 -10.73
C LEU A 269 -10.12 -0.70 -11.42
N GLN A 270 -9.00 -0.74 -10.70
CA GLN A 270 -7.70 -1.16 -11.24
C GLN A 270 -7.71 -2.59 -11.79
N HIS A 271 -6.82 -2.91 -12.73
CA HIS A 271 -6.66 -4.25 -13.28
C HIS A 271 -7.98 -4.88 -13.76
N ASN A 272 -8.75 -4.11 -14.53
CA ASN A 272 -9.94 -4.58 -15.23
C ASN A 272 -9.69 -4.56 -16.75
N GLN A 273 -10.75 -4.70 -17.55
CA GLN A 273 -10.69 -4.74 -19.01
C GLN A 273 -11.35 -3.50 -19.63
N LEU A 274 -11.33 -2.35 -18.93
CA LEU A 274 -11.94 -1.11 -19.41
C LEU A 274 -11.18 -0.59 -20.63
N GLY A 275 -11.80 -0.68 -21.80
CA GLY A 275 -11.28 -0.17 -23.08
C GLY A 275 -11.75 1.25 -23.40
N ALA A 276 -11.56 1.69 -24.65
CA ALA A 276 -12.00 3.00 -25.14
C ALA A 276 -13.49 3.33 -24.88
N THR A 277 -14.36 2.32 -24.96
CA THR A 277 -15.81 2.45 -24.73
C THR A 277 -16.24 2.03 -23.32
N GLY A 278 -15.31 1.55 -22.49
CA GLY A 278 -15.63 0.99 -21.18
C GLY A 278 -16.08 2.03 -20.16
N LEU A 279 -15.70 3.29 -20.36
CA LEU A 279 -16.13 4.43 -19.55
C LEU A 279 -16.78 5.49 -20.45
N PRO A 280 -18.08 5.36 -20.76
CA PRO A 280 -18.78 6.35 -21.58
C PRO A 280 -18.78 7.73 -20.90
N ALA A 281 -18.88 8.79 -21.72
CA ALA A 281 -18.83 10.16 -21.24
C ALA A 281 -19.90 10.40 -20.16
N GLY A 282 -19.47 10.85 -18.98
CA GLY A 282 -20.37 11.12 -17.86
C GLY A 282 -20.83 9.88 -17.07
N ALA A 283 -20.32 8.68 -17.34
CA ALA A 283 -20.60 7.48 -16.54
C ALA A 283 -20.37 7.70 -15.04
N LEU A 284 -19.33 8.48 -14.71
CA LEU A 284 -18.93 8.77 -13.34
C LEU A 284 -19.54 10.07 -12.80
N ARG A 285 -20.20 10.88 -13.63
CA ARG A 285 -20.79 12.19 -13.24
C ARG A 285 -21.74 12.11 -12.03
N PRO A 286 -22.53 11.04 -11.80
CA PRO A 286 -23.38 10.92 -10.62
C PRO A 286 -22.65 10.87 -9.27
N LEU A 287 -21.37 10.49 -9.26
CA LEU A 287 -20.56 10.27 -8.05
C LEU A 287 -20.09 11.59 -7.42
N ARG A 288 -21.04 12.39 -6.90
CA ARG A 288 -20.78 13.76 -6.41
C ARG A 288 -19.81 13.83 -5.23
N GLY A 289 -19.69 12.76 -4.45
CA GLY A 289 -18.79 12.62 -3.31
C GLY A 289 -17.40 12.07 -3.65
N LEU A 290 -17.15 11.68 -4.91
CA LEU A 290 -15.95 10.92 -5.26
C LEU A 290 -14.67 11.73 -5.00
N HIS A 291 -13.76 11.12 -4.25
CA HIS A 291 -12.49 11.69 -3.83
C HIS A 291 -11.34 11.05 -4.62
N THR A 292 -11.30 9.73 -4.67
CA THR A 292 -10.22 8.96 -5.33
C THR A 292 -10.81 7.97 -6.33
N LEU A 293 -10.22 7.95 -7.52
CA LEU A 293 -10.54 7.02 -8.59
C LEU A 293 -9.28 6.28 -9.05
N HIS A 294 -9.25 4.97 -8.83
CA HIS A 294 -8.18 4.10 -9.34
C HIS A 294 -8.63 3.38 -10.60
N LEU A 295 -7.89 3.56 -11.67
CA LEU A 295 -8.15 2.99 -13.00
C LEU A 295 -6.88 2.38 -13.61
N TYR A 296 -5.81 2.21 -12.83
CA TYR A 296 -4.54 1.69 -13.33
C TYR A 296 -4.63 0.25 -13.82
N GLY A 297 -3.80 -0.13 -14.78
CA GLY A 297 -3.79 -1.50 -15.34
C GLY A 297 -5.06 -1.87 -16.12
N ASN A 298 -5.69 -0.90 -16.76
CA ASN A 298 -6.81 -1.11 -17.69
C ASN A 298 -6.34 -0.98 -19.15
N ARG A 299 -7.27 -0.82 -20.09
CA ARG A 299 -7.00 -0.67 -21.53
C ARG A 299 -7.53 0.67 -22.05
N LEU A 300 -7.52 1.71 -21.21
CA LEU A 300 -8.09 3.02 -21.55
C LEU A 300 -7.17 3.74 -22.53
N ASP A 301 -7.71 4.15 -23.68
CA ASP A 301 -6.95 4.88 -24.71
C ASP A 301 -7.03 6.41 -24.54
N ARG A 302 -7.90 6.88 -23.64
CA ARG A 302 -8.12 8.31 -23.32
C ARG A 302 -8.48 8.48 -21.84
N VAL A 303 -8.25 9.68 -21.32
CA VAL A 303 -8.76 10.07 -20.00
C VAL A 303 -10.29 10.14 -20.05
N PRO A 304 -11.02 9.58 -19.06
CA PRO A 304 -12.48 9.62 -19.06
C PRO A 304 -13.02 11.05 -19.04
N GLN A 305 -14.06 11.32 -19.83
CA GLN A 305 -14.67 12.65 -19.91
C GLN A 305 -15.75 12.84 -18.83
N ALA A 306 -15.96 14.10 -18.45
CA ALA A 306 -16.96 14.52 -17.47
C ALA A 306 -16.81 13.83 -16.09
N LEU A 307 -15.58 13.82 -15.59
CA LEU A 307 -15.23 13.35 -14.25
C LEU A 307 -15.94 14.16 -13.14
N PRO A 308 -16.09 13.59 -11.93
CA PRO A 308 -16.73 14.26 -10.81
C PRO A 308 -16.00 15.53 -10.33
N ARG A 309 -16.75 16.62 -10.09
CA ARG A 309 -16.19 17.91 -9.68
C ARG A 309 -15.37 17.91 -8.39
N ARG A 310 -15.62 16.96 -7.48
CA ARG A 310 -14.95 16.86 -6.16
C ARG A 310 -13.74 15.92 -6.17
N LEU A 311 -13.43 15.29 -7.31
CA LEU A 311 -12.30 14.37 -7.44
C LEU A 311 -10.99 15.06 -7.06
N ARG A 312 -10.20 14.40 -6.20
CA ARG A 312 -8.90 14.86 -5.72
C ARG A 312 -7.75 14.02 -6.25
N ALA A 313 -7.94 12.72 -6.42
CA ALA A 313 -6.91 11.84 -6.95
C ALA A 313 -7.44 11.01 -8.13
N LEU A 314 -6.71 11.06 -9.25
CA LEU A 314 -6.96 10.26 -10.44
C LEU A 314 -5.71 9.43 -10.77
N VAL A 315 -5.83 8.12 -10.61
CA VAL A 315 -4.72 7.17 -10.76
C VAL A 315 -4.97 6.29 -11.99
N LEU A 316 -4.27 6.60 -13.08
CA LEU A 316 -4.41 5.97 -14.41
C LEU A 316 -3.13 5.27 -14.95
N PRO A 317 -2.11 4.87 -14.17
CA PRO A 317 -0.93 4.28 -14.77
C PRO A 317 -1.18 2.93 -15.46
N HIS A 318 -0.28 2.54 -16.36
CA HIS A 318 -0.40 1.28 -17.12
C HIS A 318 -1.74 1.18 -17.88
N ASN A 319 -2.07 2.22 -18.63
CA ASN A 319 -3.16 2.24 -19.60
C ASN A 319 -2.56 2.52 -21.00
N ARG A 320 -3.41 2.87 -21.97
CA ARG A 320 -3.02 3.14 -23.36
C ARG A 320 -3.32 4.60 -23.75
N VAL A 321 -3.38 5.50 -22.77
CA VAL A 321 -3.78 6.89 -22.99
C VAL A 321 -2.77 7.56 -23.92
N ALA A 322 -3.21 7.94 -25.12
CA ALA A 322 -2.33 8.46 -26.17
C ALA A 322 -2.48 9.97 -26.41
N ALA A 323 -3.55 10.58 -25.90
CA ALA A 323 -3.83 12.00 -26.07
C ALA A 323 -4.48 12.59 -24.81
N LEU A 324 -4.27 13.89 -24.62
CA LEU A 324 -4.90 14.67 -23.56
C LEU A 324 -5.47 15.97 -24.16
N GLY A 325 -6.80 16.02 -24.28
CA GLY A 325 -7.52 17.14 -24.87
C GLY A 325 -7.80 18.28 -23.89
N ALA A 326 -8.14 19.45 -24.43
CA ALA A 326 -8.43 20.65 -23.64
C ALA A 326 -9.65 20.52 -22.70
N ARG A 327 -10.53 19.54 -22.93
CA ARG A 327 -11.80 19.37 -22.19
C ARG A 327 -11.78 18.21 -21.20
N ASP A 328 -10.84 17.27 -21.31
CA ASP A 328 -10.86 16.00 -20.58
C ASP A 328 -10.85 16.21 -19.05
N LEU A 329 -10.01 17.13 -18.57
CA LEU A 329 -9.81 17.43 -17.15
C LEU A 329 -10.47 18.74 -16.68
N THR A 330 -11.28 19.38 -17.52
CA THR A 330 -11.89 20.69 -17.20
C THR A 330 -12.89 20.65 -16.05
N SER A 331 -13.48 19.48 -15.81
CA SER A 331 -14.51 19.27 -14.80
C SER A 331 -13.96 19.03 -13.39
N THR A 332 -12.64 18.88 -13.22
CA THR A 332 -11.98 18.48 -11.96
C THR A 332 -10.99 19.54 -11.45
N PRO A 333 -11.45 20.76 -11.10
CA PRO A 333 -10.54 21.83 -10.64
C PRO A 333 -9.91 21.56 -9.26
N ARG A 334 -10.47 20.61 -8.50
CA ARG A 334 -10.01 20.19 -7.17
C ARG A 334 -9.01 19.02 -7.19
N LEU A 335 -8.62 18.57 -8.38
CA LEU A 335 -7.67 17.48 -8.53
C LEU A 335 -6.31 17.93 -7.95
N ALA A 336 -5.82 17.19 -6.96
CA ALA A 336 -4.55 17.39 -6.28
C ALA A 336 -3.47 16.43 -6.78
N GLU A 337 -3.88 15.23 -7.20
CA GLU A 337 -2.98 14.19 -7.70
C GLU A 337 -3.49 13.66 -9.05
N LEU A 338 -2.61 13.67 -10.06
CA LEU A 338 -2.84 13.09 -11.37
C LEU A 338 -1.69 12.17 -11.73
N ASN A 339 -1.96 10.87 -11.80
CA ASN A 339 -0.98 9.88 -12.23
C ASN A 339 -1.39 9.30 -13.58
N LEU A 340 -0.60 9.61 -14.62
CA LEU A 340 -0.71 9.11 -15.99
C LEU A 340 0.56 8.36 -16.40
N ALA A 341 1.31 7.82 -15.44
CA ALA A 341 2.57 7.12 -15.72
C ALA A 341 2.35 5.87 -16.59
N TYR A 342 3.34 5.44 -17.35
CA TYR A 342 3.29 4.24 -18.19
C TYR A 342 2.04 4.19 -19.08
N ASN A 343 1.83 5.28 -19.82
CA ASN A 343 0.82 5.42 -20.87
C ASN A 343 1.52 5.65 -22.23
N CYS A 344 0.76 6.06 -23.25
CA CYS A 344 1.26 6.29 -24.60
C CYS A 344 1.24 7.79 -24.99
N LEU A 345 1.33 8.70 -24.02
CA LEU A 345 1.22 10.14 -24.29
C LEU A 345 2.41 10.64 -25.11
N ALA A 346 2.12 11.29 -26.23
CA ALA A 346 3.10 11.99 -27.06
C ALA A 346 2.89 13.50 -26.97
N SER A 347 3.97 14.30 -26.99
CA SER A 347 3.91 15.76 -26.78
C SER A 347 2.95 16.46 -27.76
N ALA A 348 2.95 16.06 -29.04
CA ALA A 348 2.04 16.61 -30.06
C ALA A 348 0.54 16.35 -29.79
N ARG A 349 0.21 15.41 -28.89
CA ARG A 349 -1.16 15.02 -28.54
C ARG A 349 -1.59 15.49 -27.16
N VAL A 350 -0.75 16.28 -26.48
CA VAL A 350 -1.09 16.97 -25.24
C VAL A 350 -1.45 18.42 -25.59
N HIS A 351 -2.72 18.76 -25.41
CA HIS A 351 -3.18 20.10 -25.74
C HIS A 351 -2.60 21.14 -24.75
N LEU A 352 -2.19 22.31 -25.26
CA LEU A 352 -1.64 23.47 -24.53
C LEU A 352 -2.51 24.00 -23.36
N ARG A 353 -3.73 23.50 -23.20
CA ARG A 353 -4.72 23.94 -22.19
C ARG A 353 -5.22 22.77 -21.35
N ALA A 354 -4.64 21.58 -21.50
CA ALA A 354 -5.06 20.37 -20.81
C ALA A 354 -5.04 20.52 -19.29
N PHE A 355 -3.98 21.15 -18.75
CA PHE A 355 -3.79 21.32 -17.31
C PHE A 355 -4.30 22.67 -16.76
N ARG A 356 -4.72 23.61 -17.63
CA ARG A 356 -5.04 25.01 -17.28
C ARG A 356 -6.08 25.16 -16.15
N ARG A 357 -7.00 24.20 -15.99
CA ARG A 357 -8.07 24.24 -14.98
C ARG A 357 -7.71 23.57 -13.65
N LEU A 358 -6.58 22.87 -13.57
CA LEU A 358 -6.16 22.08 -12.41
C LEU A 358 -5.44 22.93 -11.36
N ARG A 359 -6.16 23.92 -10.81
CA ARG A 359 -5.58 24.92 -9.89
C ARG A 359 -5.13 24.35 -8.55
N ALA A 360 -5.65 23.18 -8.17
CA ALA A 360 -5.30 22.51 -6.92
C ALA A 360 -4.23 21.41 -7.09
N LEU A 361 -3.70 21.21 -8.31
CA LEU A 361 -2.80 20.11 -8.61
C LEU A 361 -1.46 20.31 -7.90
N ARG A 362 -1.04 19.30 -7.14
CA ARG A 362 0.22 19.27 -6.38
C ARG A 362 1.18 18.21 -6.91
N SER A 363 0.66 17.09 -7.38
CA SER A 363 1.47 15.98 -7.91
C SER A 363 1.00 15.61 -9.32
N LEU A 364 1.95 15.61 -10.26
CA LEU A 364 1.75 15.19 -11.64
C LEU A 364 2.80 14.15 -12.02
N ASP A 365 2.33 12.95 -12.31
CA ASP A 365 3.18 11.86 -12.78
C ASP A 365 2.88 11.53 -14.25
N LEU A 366 3.87 11.77 -15.10
CA LEU A 366 3.90 11.52 -16.55
C LEU A 366 5.03 10.56 -16.91
N ALA A 367 5.59 9.82 -15.95
CA ALA A 367 6.70 8.90 -16.18
C ALA A 367 6.35 7.82 -17.22
N GLY A 368 7.33 7.26 -17.93
CA GLY A 368 7.11 6.12 -18.81
C GLY A 368 6.18 6.38 -20.00
N ASN A 369 6.11 7.62 -20.50
CA ASN A 369 5.34 8.01 -21.68
C ASN A 369 6.28 8.22 -22.89
N GLN A 370 5.76 8.81 -23.98
CA GLN A 370 6.49 9.08 -25.22
C GLN A 370 6.69 10.59 -25.43
N LEU A 371 6.87 11.35 -24.36
CA LEU A 371 7.04 12.80 -24.43
C LEU A 371 8.43 13.15 -24.96
N THR A 372 8.49 14.03 -25.96
CA THR A 372 9.74 14.57 -26.54
C THR A 372 10.06 15.98 -26.03
N GLN A 373 9.04 16.67 -25.52
CA GLN A 373 9.08 18.00 -24.91
C GLN A 373 8.15 18.05 -23.69
N LEU A 374 8.43 18.99 -22.77
CA LEU A 374 7.54 19.28 -21.66
C LEU A 374 6.18 19.80 -22.15
N PRO A 375 5.07 19.40 -21.51
CA PRO A 375 3.77 19.99 -21.80
C PRO A 375 3.68 21.43 -21.32
N SER A 376 3.13 22.32 -22.14
CA SER A 376 2.89 23.72 -21.75
C SER A 376 1.69 23.87 -20.81
N GLY A 377 1.69 24.94 -20.01
CA GLY A 377 0.56 25.31 -19.16
C GLY A 377 0.42 24.44 -17.92
N LEU A 378 1.54 23.97 -17.36
CA LEU A 378 1.59 23.29 -16.07
C LEU A 378 1.07 24.20 -14.93
N PRO A 379 0.37 23.67 -13.92
CA PRO A 379 -0.16 24.51 -12.84
C PRO A 379 0.93 25.03 -11.89
N ALA A 380 0.90 26.32 -11.56
CA ALA A 380 1.88 26.97 -10.66
C ALA A 380 1.95 26.38 -9.24
N GLY A 381 0.88 25.72 -8.77
CA GLY A 381 0.83 25.09 -7.44
C GLY A 381 1.45 23.68 -7.37
N LEU A 382 2.14 23.24 -8.42
CA LEU A 382 2.73 21.91 -8.49
C LEU A 382 3.94 21.79 -7.57
N HIS A 383 4.01 20.71 -6.79
CA HIS A 383 5.09 20.38 -5.86
C HIS A 383 5.96 19.24 -6.41
N THR A 384 5.36 18.27 -7.10
CA THR A 384 6.05 17.11 -7.64
C THR A 384 5.73 16.94 -9.11
N LEU A 385 6.77 16.87 -9.94
CA LEU A 385 6.68 16.60 -11.37
C LEU A 385 7.58 15.42 -11.74
N ARG A 386 6.95 14.32 -12.16
CA ARG A 386 7.64 13.09 -12.56
C ARG A 386 7.53 12.87 -14.05
N LEU A 387 8.66 12.84 -14.74
CA LEU A 387 8.80 12.74 -16.19
C LEU A 387 9.87 11.71 -16.59
N GLN A 388 10.29 10.87 -15.64
CA GLN A 388 11.29 9.85 -15.89
C GLN A 388 10.85 8.85 -16.96
N ARG A 389 11.80 8.25 -17.68
CA ARG A 389 11.54 7.26 -18.74
C ARG A 389 10.65 7.82 -19.87
N ASN A 390 10.92 9.04 -20.31
CA ASN A 390 10.34 9.63 -21.52
C ASN A 390 11.41 9.74 -22.63
N GLN A 391 11.18 10.56 -23.65
CA GLN A 391 12.10 10.80 -24.77
C GLN A 391 12.49 12.28 -24.88
N LEU A 392 12.50 13.00 -23.75
CA LEU A 392 12.78 14.43 -23.71
C LEU A 392 14.19 14.71 -24.25
N ARG A 393 14.28 15.63 -25.22
CA ARG A 393 15.56 16.06 -25.82
C ARG A 393 15.92 17.49 -25.46
N THR A 394 14.91 18.34 -25.28
CA THR A 394 15.07 19.75 -24.94
C THR A 394 14.26 20.11 -23.71
N LEU A 395 14.73 21.14 -23.00
CA LEU A 395 14.14 21.68 -21.79
C LEU A 395 14.24 23.21 -21.85
N GLU A 396 13.19 23.83 -22.37
CA GLU A 396 13.07 25.29 -22.45
C GLU A 396 12.56 25.88 -21.11
N PRO A 397 12.83 27.16 -20.80
CA PRO A 397 12.34 27.80 -19.58
C PRO A 397 10.81 27.95 -19.54
N GLU A 398 10.17 28.18 -20.68
CA GLU A 398 8.76 28.59 -20.76
C GLU A 398 7.76 27.60 -20.13
N PRO A 399 7.89 26.26 -20.29
CA PRO A 399 6.97 25.30 -19.66
C PRO A 399 7.17 25.15 -18.15
N LEU A 400 8.33 25.54 -17.61
CA LEU A 400 8.67 25.50 -16.19
C LEU A 400 8.47 26.85 -15.50
N ALA A 401 8.24 27.91 -16.27
CA ALA A 401 7.96 29.24 -15.74
C ALA A 401 6.75 29.24 -14.80
N GLY A 402 6.87 29.95 -13.68
CA GLY A 402 5.86 30.08 -12.64
C GLY A 402 5.76 28.91 -11.66
N LEU A 403 6.57 27.85 -11.81
CA LEU A 403 6.55 26.68 -10.92
C LEU A 403 7.34 26.92 -9.61
N HIS A 404 7.10 28.04 -8.94
CA HIS A 404 7.84 28.46 -7.74
C HIS A 404 7.66 27.54 -6.53
N GLN A 405 6.65 26.66 -6.54
CA GLN A 405 6.34 25.70 -5.47
C GLN A 405 6.88 24.29 -5.75
N LEU A 406 7.54 24.08 -6.89
CA LEU A 406 8.03 22.76 -7.29
C LEU A 406 9.20 22.36 -6.39
N GLN A 407 9.08 21.21 -5.74
CA GLN A 407 10.06 20.65 -4.80
C GLN A 407 10.82 19.47 -5.39
N GLU A 408 10.14 18.63 -6.17
CA GLU A 408 10.72 17.42 -6.79
C GLU A 408 10.49 17.45 -8.31
N LEU A 409 11.60 17.38 -9.06
CA LEU A 409 11.59 17.24 -10.51
C LEU A 409 12.42 16.03 -10.92
N SER A 410 11.74 14.98 -11.41
CA SER A 410 12.40 13.79 -11.94
C SER A 410 12.36 13.76 -13.47
N LEU A 411 13.53 13.82 -14.08
CA LEU A 411 13.80 13.78 -15.51
C LEU A 411 14.69 12.58 -15.88
N ALA A 412 14.79 11.58 -15.00
CA ALA A 412 15.65 10.43 -15.21
C ALA A 412 15.30 9.64 -16.47
N HIS A 413 16.28 8.95 -17.06
CA HIS A 413 16.06 8.10 -18.23
C HIS A 413 15.38 8.83 -19.41
N ASN A 414 15.88 10.02 -19.74
CA ASN A 414 15.48 10.77 -20.95
C ASN A 414 16.66 10.82 -21.94
N ARG A 415 16.63 11.75 -22.90
CA ARG A 415 17.70 11.96 -23.90
C ARG A 415 18.22 13.40 -23.86
N LEU A 416 18.22 14.01 -22.68
CA LEU A 416 18.65 15.39 -22.50
C LEU A 416 20.15 15.51 -22.72
N ARG A 417 20.54 16.53 -23.48
CA ARG A 417 21.93 16.98 -23.66
C ARG A 417 22.05 18.38 -23.09
N VAL A 418 23.26 18.81 -22.73
CA VAL A 418 23.40 20.12 -22.09
C VAL A 418 22.99 21.27 -23.02
N GLY A 419 23.35 21.20 -24.31
CA GLY A 419 22.86 22.17 -25.31
C GLY A 419 21.35 22.09 -25.61
N GLY A 420 20.64 21.09 -25.07
CA GLY A 420 19.19 21.01 -25.12
C GLY A 420 18.51 21.65 -23.90
N ILE A 421 19.27 22.07 -22.89
CA ILE A 421 18.75 22.79 -21.73
C ILE A 421 18.93 24.28 -22.03
N GLY A 422 17.82 25.01 -22.17
CA GLY A 422 17.84 26.44 -22.42
C GLY A 422 18.50 27.23 -21.29
N PRO A 423 19.14 28.38 -21.58
CA PRO A 423 19.64 29.28 -20.54
C PRO A 423 18.51 29.76 -19.62
N GLY A 424 18.74 29.79 -18.31
CA GLY A 424 17.75 30.24 -17.34
C GLY A 424 16.59 29.27 -17.07
N THR A 425 16.62 28.05 -17.62
CA THR A 425 15.55 27.04 -17.42
C THR A 425 15.23 26.74 -15.96
N TRP A 426 16.20 26.91 -15.06
CA TRP A 426 16.08 26.60 -13.64
C TRP A 426 15.72 27.81 -12.77
N HIS A 427 15.80 29.04 -13.30
CA HIS A 427 15.82 30.30 -12.55
C HIS A 427 14.57 30.50 -11.68
N GLU A 428 13.40 30.08 -12.16
CA GLU A 428 12.13 30.28 -11.45
C GLU A 428 11.78 29.17 -10.45
N LEU A 429 12.56 28.09 -10.39
CA LEU A 429 12.32 26.92 -9.54
C LEU A 429 12.86 27.11 -8.11
N GLN A 430 12.41 28.17 -7.45
CA GLN A 430 12.94 28.65 -6.16
C GLN A 430 12.77 27.68 -4.99
N ALA A 431 11.83 26.74 -5.07
CA ALA A 431 11.58 25.75 -4.03
C ALA A 431 12.15 24.35 -4.36
N LEU A 432 12.88 24.20 -5.48
CA LEU A 432 13.31 22.88 -5.94
C LEU A 432 14.38 22.31 -5.01
N GLN A 433 14.05 21.19 -4.37
CA GLN A 433 14.93 20.49 -3.43
C GLN A 433 15.58 19.27 -4.07
N VAL A 434 14.85 18.54 -4.91
CA VAL A 434 15.30 17.29 -5.53
C VAL A 434 15.23 17.41 -7.04
N LEU A 435 16.39 17.28 -7.70
CA LEU A 435 16.52 17.25 -9.15
C LEU A 435 17.17 15.94 -9.59
N ASP A 436 16.41 15.13 -10.32
CA ASP A 436 16.92 13.88 -10.87
C ASP A 436 17.11 13.97 -12.39
N LEU A 437 18.37 14.09 -12.80
CA LEU A 437 18.83 14.14 -14.18
C LEU A 437 19.59 12.87 -14.59
N SER A 438 19.46 11.80 -13.80
CA SER A 438 20.17 10.54 -14.05
C SER A 438 19.78 9.91 -15.38
N HIS A 439 20.66 9.09 -15.95
CA HIS A 439 20.42 8.33 -17.17
C HIS A 439 20.01 9.19 -18.39
N ASN A 440 20.67 10.34 -18.58
CA ASN A 440 20.53 11.21 -19.75
C ASN A 440 21.80 11.18 -20.64
N GLU A 441 21.95 12.15 -21.55
CA GLU A 441 23.11 12.30 -22.43
C GLU A 441 23.93 13.55 -22.09
N LEU A 442 23.95 13.97 -20.82
CA LEU A 442 24.66 15.18 -20.37
C LEU A 442 26.18 14.98 -20.42
N SER A 443 26.91 15.90 -21.05
CA SER A 443 28.37 15.90 -21.15
C SER A 443 29.08 16.70 -20.05
N PHE A 444 28.35 17.61 -19.39
CA PHE A 444 28.79 18.41 -18.24
C PHE A 444 27.60 18.66 -17.31
N VAL A 445 27.88 19.13 -16.10
CA VAL A 445 26.84 19.58 -15.15
C VAL A 445 26.14 20.81 -15.75
N PRO A 446 24.80 20.84 -15.83
CA PRO A 446 24.09 22.02 -16.32
C PRO A 446 24.44 23.27 -15.51
N PRO A 447 24.66 24.43 -16.14
CA PRO A 447 24.86 25.68 -15.41
C PRO A 447 23.56 26.14 -14.73
N ASP A 448 23.70 27.10 -13.81
CA ASP A 448 22.60 27.85 -13.19
C ASP A 448 21.57 26.95 -12.46
N LEU A 449 22.02 25.88 -11.82
CA LEU A 449 21.15 25.02 -11.02
C LEU A 449 20.50 25.81 -9.85
N PRO A 450 19.29 25.44 -9.37
CA PRO A 450 18.54 26.22 -8.38
C PRO A 450 19.21 26.36 -7.01
N GLU A 451 19.13 27.55 -6.39
CA GLU A 451 19.74 27.82 -5.07
C GLU A 451 19.23 26.90 -3.95
N ALA A 452 17.95 26.53 -3.99
CA ALA A 452 17.31 25.70 -2.97
C ALA A 452 17.65 24.20 -3.08
N LEU A 453 18.42 23.79 -4.09
CA LEU A 453 18.67 22.39 -4.40
C LEU A 453 19.44 21.68 -3.28
N GLU A 454 18.86 20.61 -2.73
CA GLU A 454 19.46 19.78 -1.69
C GLU A 454 20.01 18.45 -2.24
N GLU A 455 19.37 17.90 -3.27
CA GLU A 455 19.70 16.58 -3.81
C GLU A 455 19.76 16.59 -5.34
N LEU A 456 20.90 16.15 -5.88
CA LEU A 456 21.16 16.12 -7.33
C LEU A 456 21.63 14.73 -7.79
N HIS A 457 20.87 14.14 -8.71
CA HIS A 457 21.20 12.87 -9.36
C HIS A 457 21.70 13.07 -10.78
N LEU A 458 22.91 12.61 -11.07
CA LEU A 458 23.59 12.74 -12.37
C LEU A 458 24.21 11.42 -12.85
N GLN A 459 24.01 10.31 -12.14
CA GLN A 459 24.48 8.98 -12.52
C GLN A 459 23.96 8.56 -13.89
N GLY A 460 24.75 7.78 -14.65
CA GLY A 460 24.32 7.25 -15.96
C GLY A 460 24.29 8.28 -17.10
N ASN A 461 25.03 9.39 -16.99
CA ASN A 461 25.21 10.39 -18.05
C ASN A 461 26.52 10.17 -18.84
N ARG A 462 26.97 11.17 -19.59
CA ARG A 462 28.26 11.22 -20.32
C ARG A 462 29.19 12.30 -19.77
N ILE A 463 29.07 12.63 -18.48
CA ILE A 463 29.85 13.70 -17.86
C ILE A 463 31.32 13.27 -17.81
N GLY A 464 32.16 14.04 -18.49
CA GLY A 464 33.60 13.83 -18.56
C GLY A 464 34.42 14.81 -17.73
N HIS A 465 33.82 15.94 -17.33
CA HIS A 465 34.47 16.97 -16.54
C HIS A 465 33.46 17.73 -15.65
N VAL A 466 33.86 18.03 -14.41
CA VAL A 466 33.14 18.88 -13.46
C VAL A 466 34.05 20.04 -13.10
N GLY A 467 33.73 21.23 -13.63
CA GLY A 467 34.54 22.43 -13.44
C GLY A 467 34.30 23.13 -12.11
N PRO A 468 35.17 24.09 -11.73
CA PRO A 468 35.12 24.81 -10.45
C PRO A 468 33.80 25.58 -10.25
N GLU A 469 33.20 26.05 -11.33
CA GLU A 469 31.98 26.86 -11.29
C GLU A 469 30.68 26.02 -11.27
N ALA A 470 30.77 24.68 -11.32
CA ALA A 470 29.63 23.80 -11.60
C ALA A 470 28.50 23.84 -10.55
N PHE A 471 28.82 24.20 -9.31
CA PHE A 471 27.87 24.19 -8.18
C PHE A 471 27.78 25.52 -7.43
N LEU A 472 28.31 26.61 -8.01
CA LEU A 472 28.30 27.93 -7.36
C LEU A 472 26.90 28.44 -7.06
N SER A 473 25.93 28.11 -7.91
CA SER A 473 24.54 28.53 -7.75
C SER A 473 23.74 27.65 -6.77
N THR A 474 24.31 26.54 -6.26
CA THR A 474 23.61 25.55 -5.40
C THR A 474 24.29 25.36 -4.04
N PRO A 475 24.39 26.40 -3.19
CA PRO A 475 25.12 26.31 -1.91
C PRO A 475 24.49 25.33 -0.90
N ARG A 476 23.20 24.99 -1.07
CA ARG A 476 22.45 24.10 -0.17
C ARG A 476 22.58 22.62 -0.48
N LEU A 477 23.37 22.22 -1.48
CA LEU A 477 23.49 20.84 -1.91
C LEU A 477 24.03 19.94 -0.78
N ARG A 478 23.29 18.88 -0.46
CA ARG A 478 23.57 17.92 0.63
C ARG A 478 23.98 16.57 0.10
N ALA A 479 23.41 16.16 -1.04
CA ALA A 479 23.66 14.87 -1.68
C ALA A 479 23.87 15.03 -3.19
N LEU A 480 24.97 14.45 -3.69
CA LEU A 480 25.34 14.45 -5.11
C LEU A 480 25.67 13.03 -5.56
N PHE A 481 24.95 12.53 -6.56
CA PHE A 481 25.14 11.19 -7.11
C PHE A 481 25.72 11.25 -8.53
N LEU A 482 26.96 10.79 -8.71
CA LEU A 482 27.69 10.90 -9.98
C LEU A 482 27.97 9.55 -10.67
N ARG A 483 27.93 8.41 -9.96
CA ARG A 483 28.07 7.07 -10.57
C ARG A 483 27.08 6.06 -9.98
N TYR A 484 26.96 4.91 -10.65
CA TYR A 484 26.08 3.82 -10.25
C TYR A 484 26.50 3.28 -8.87
N PRO A 485 25.56 3.01 -7.95
CA PRO A 485 25.87 2.14 -6.84
C PRO A 485 26.10 0.74 -7.41
N ALA A 486 27.35 0.27 -7.42
CA ALA A 486 27.62 -1.14 -7.62
C ALA A 486 26.95 -1.88 -6.45
N GLY A 487 26.01 -2.78 -6.76
CA GLY A 487 25.11 -3.43 -5.80
C GLY A 487 25.80 -3.83 -4.49
N GLY A 488 25.63 -3.02 -3.46
CA GLY A 488 26.26 -3.17 -2.16
C GLY A 488 25.78 -2.06 -1.25
N ARG A 489 25.28 -2.42 -0.06
CA ARG A 489 24.80 -1.46 0.95
C ARG A 489 25.80 -0.31 1.09
N VAL A 490 25.31 0.93 1.02
CA VAL A 490 26.05 2.12 1.46
C VAL A 490 26.43 1.89 2.92
N ARG A 491 27.68 1.47 3.18
CA ARG A 491 28.19 1.41 4.55
C ARG A 491 28.55 2.83 4.96
N GLN A 492 28.12 3.22 6.15
CA GLN A 492 28.49 4.48 6.80
C GLN A 492 29.99 4.73 6.64
N LEU A 493 30.32 5.94 6.19
CA LEU A 493 31.68 6.46 6.15
C LEU A 493 32.28 6.44 7.56
N GLN A 494 33.32 5.63 7.78
CA GLN A 494 34.14 5.72 8.99
C GLN A 494 35.13 6.89 8.86
N VAL A 495 35.12 7.75 9.87
CA VAL A 495 36.00 8.92 10.03
C VAL A 495 37.36 8.44 10.54
N ASP A 496 38.46 8.80 9.87
CA ASP A 496 39.80 8.63 10.44
C ASP A 496 40.40 9.98 10.87
N ARG A 497 41.24 9.96 11.91
CA ARG A 497 41.66 11.11 12.75
C ARG A 497 42.51 12.20 12.04
N ALA A 498 42.67 12.14 10.73
CA ALA A 498 43.51 13.06 9.95
C ALA A 498 42.76 13.97 8.96
N GLY A 499 41.42 13.95 8.92
CA GLY A 499 40.64 14.86 8.05
C GLY A 499 40.81 14.63 6.55
N LEU A 500 41.39 13.49 6.14
CA LEU A 500 41.51 13.04 4.76
C LEU A 500 40.43 11.99 4.46
N TRP A 501 39.59 12.26 3.47
CA TRP A 501 38.59 11.31 2.97
C TRP A 501 39.24 10.39 1.94
N ALA A 502 39.48 9.13 2.31
CA ALA A 502 39.87 8.08 1.39
C ALA A 502 38.75 7.04 1.30
N VAL A 503 38.21 6.83 0.10
CA VAL A 503 37.36 5.67 -0.17
C VAL A 503 38.27 4.46 -0.35
N ARG A 504 38.49 3.67 0.70
CA ARG A 504 39.12 2.35 0.57
C ARG A 504 38.08 1.36 0.02
N GLY A 505 38.17 1.05 -1.27
CA GLY A 505 37.56 -0.15 -1.85
C GLY A 505 38.24 -1.42 -1.34
N PRO A 506 37.56 -2.58 -1.29
CA PRO A 506 38.20 -3.82 -0.89
C PRO A 506 39.19 -4.28 -1.97
N ARG A 507 40.41 -4.64 -1.55
CA ARG A 507 41.33 -5.44 -2.36
C ARG A 507 40.68 -6.80 -2.59
N TRP A 508 40.19 -7.05 -3.78
CA TRP A 508 39.98 -8.42 -4.27
C TRP A 508 41.04 -8.67 -5.32
N ALA A 509 42.03 -9.46 -4.93
CA ALA A 509 42.88 -10.16 -5.86
C ALA A 509 42.00 -11.20 -6.59
N CYS A 510 41.95 -11.15 -7.91
CA CYS A 510 41.63 -12.31 -8.72
C CYS A 510 42.79 -12.50 -9.70
N PRO A 511 43.50 -13.65 -9.66
CA PRO A 511 44.34 -14.07 -10.76
C PRO A 511 43.46 -14.69 -11.86
N LEU A 512 44.06 -14.77 -13.06
CA LEU A 512 43.66 -15.49 -14.28
C LEU A 512 42.94 -14.71 -15.38
N GLU A 513 43.79 -14.40 -16.37
CA GLU A 513 43.58 -14.36 -17.81
C GLU A 513 42.59 -15.43 -18.32
N HIS A 514 41.64 -15.03 -19.15
CA HIS A 514 41.56 -15.33 -20.59
C HIS A 514 40.13 -15.08 -21.13
N ALA A 515 40.07 -14.21 -22.14
CA ALA A 515 39.15 -14.18 -23.27
C ALA A 515 37.62 -14.42 -23.04
N LEU A 516 36.81 -13.37 -23.27
CA LEU A 516 35.86 -13.25 -24.40
C LEU A 516 34.80 -12.14 -24.16
N THR A 517 34.70 -11.25 -25.17
CA THR A 517 33.62 -10.30 -25.52
C THR A 517 33.45 -8.97 -24.76
N PRO A 518 33.36 -7.83 -25.47
CA PRO A 518 33.16 -6.50 -24.89
C PRO A 518 31.67 -6.24 -24.65
N ILE A 519 31.22 -6.34 -23.40
CA ILE A 519 29.83 -6.00 -23.02
C ILE A 519 29.75 -4.51 -22.68
N PHE A 520 29.30 -3.71 -23.66
CA PHE A 520 28.65 -2.39 -23.57
C PHE A 520 28.73 -1.60 -22.24
N TRP A 521 29.77 -0.78 -22.07
CA TRP A 521 29.83 0.33 -21.10
C TRP A 521 29.56 1.70 -21.78
N SER A 522 28.43 1.86 -22.49
CA SER A 522 28.23 3.06 -23.34
C SER A 522 27.50 4.24 -22.69
N ARG A 523 27.06 4.17 -21.43
CA ARG A 523 26.27 5.23 -20.75
C ARG A 523 26.69 5.55 -19.31
N ALA A 524 27.89 5.20 -18.87
CA ALA A 524 28.39 5.62 -17.56
C ALA A 524 29.22 6.91 -17.67
N ASN A 525 29.10 7.81 -16.68
CA ASN A 525 29.96 8.99 -16.59
C ASN A 525 31.44 8.57 -16.59
N ARG A 526 32.24 9.07 -17.53
CA ARG A 526 33.66 8.72 -17.67
C ARG A 526 34.54 9.74 -16.95
N LEU A 527 34.45 9.75 -15.62
CA LEU A 527 35.19 10.65 -14.74
C LEU A 527 36.59 10.08 -14.46
N HIS A 528 37.65 10.78 -14.87
CA HIS A 528 39.04 10.52 -14.46
C HIS A 528 39.42 11.37 -13.23
N MET A 529 40.52 11.05 -12.55
CA MET A 529 40.93 11.76 -11.33
C MET A 529 41.19 13.27 -11.57
N THR A 530 41.62 13.66 -12.77
CA THR A 530 41.81 15.06 -13.22
C THR A 530 40.54 15.72 -13.76
N SER A 531 39.44 14.96 -13.89
CA SER A 531 38.19 15.45 -14.47
C SER A 531 37.34 16.27 -13.50
N ILE A 532 37.66 16.27 -12.22
CA ILE A 532 36.87 16.96 -11.19
C ILE A 532 37.77 18.00 -10.53
N ALA A 533 37.48 19.28 -10.79
CA ALA A 533 38.18 20.37 -10.13
C ALA A 533 37.88 20.34 -8.62
N PRO A 534 38.89 20.23 -7.74
CA PRO A 534 38.68 20.24 -6.28
C PRO A 534 37.95 21.49 -5.80
N GLU A 535 38.11 22.60 -6.52
CA GLU A 535 37.50 23.90 -6.22
C GLU A 535 35.97 23.86 -6.38
N ALA A 536 35.44 22.93 -7.17
CA ALA A 536 34.00 22.79 -7.43
C ALA A 536 33.17 22.54 -6.17
N PHE A 537 33.79 22.05 -5.09
CA PHE A 537 33.11 21.71 -3.84
C PHE A 537 33.36 22.71 -2.71
N LEU A 538 34.24 23.71 -2.89
CA LEU A 538 34.67 24.62 -1.82
C LEU A 538 33.50 25.41 -1.19
N GLY A 539 32.45 25.72 -1.97
CA GLY A 539 31.26 26.43 -1.52
C GLY A 539 30.17 25.56 -0.86
N LEU A 540 30.30 24.23 -0.87
CA LEU A 540 29.24 23.31 -0.46
C LEU A 540 29.38 22.87 1.00
N LEU A 541 29.17 23.82 1.91
CA LEU A 541 29.35 23.65 3.37
C LEU A 541 28.45 22.57 4.01
N HIS A 542 27.40 22.15 3.32
CA HIS A 542 26.40 21.19 3.81
C HIS A 542 26.43 19.84 3.07
N LEU A 543 27.37 19.65 2.14
CA LEU A 543 27.51 18.42 1.37
C LEU A 543 27.97 17.29 2.28
N ARG A 544 27.12 16.26 2.41
CA ARG A 544 27.37 15.09 3.28
C ARG A 544 27.68 13.83 2.49
N VAL A 545 27.16 13.74 1.28
CA VAL A 545 27.24 12.53 0.46
C VAL A 545 27.64 12.93 -0.96
N VAL A 546 28.78 12.39 -1.41
CA VAL A 546 29.17 12.36 -2.81
C VAL A 546 29.39 10.90 -3.19
N ASP A 547 28.49 10.34 -4.00
CA ASP A 547 28.62 8.96 -4.44
C ASP A 547 29.45 8.90 -5.74
N THR A 548 30.70 8.48 -5.60
CA THR A 548 31.63 8.17 -6.69
C THR A 548 31.93 6.67 -6.79
N THR A 549 31.10 5.80 -6.21
CA THR A 549 31.35 4.36 -6.17
C THR A 549 31.51 3.76 -7.58
N GLY A 550 32.38 2.76 -7.72
CA GLY A 550 32.68 2.12 -9.01
C GLY A 550 33.56 2.95 -9.97
N ASN A 551 34.34 3.92 -9.49
CA ASN A 551 35.39 4.56 -10.29
C ASN A 551 36.65 3.66 -10.38
N PRO A 552 37.21 3.38 -11.58
CA PRO A 552 38.50 2.67 -11.71
C PRO A 552 39.66 3.38 -10.98
N GLU A 553 39.58 4.70 -10.78
CA GLU A 553 40.56 5.48 -10.01
C GLU A 553 39.93 6.12 -8.76
N PRO A 554 40.67 6.25 -7.64
CA PRO A 554 40.16 6.90 -6.44
C PRO A 554 39.93 8.40 -6.67
N VAL A 555 38.69 8.86 -6.48
CA VAL A 555 38.35 10.29 -6.55
C VAL A 555 38.59 10.94 -5.18
N LEU A 556 39.46 11.94 -5.12
CA LEU A 556 39.67 12.77 -3.93
C LEU A 556 38.70 13.95 -3.96
N VAL A 557 37.61 13.86 -3.20
CA VAL A 557 36.69 14.99 -2.96
C VAL A 557 37.16 15.70 -1.69
N ARG A 558 37.72 16.91 -1.83
CA ARG A 558 38.01 17.78 -0.68
C ARG A 558 36.73 18.52 -0.30
N LEU A 559 36.01 18.00 0.70
CA LEU A 559 34.89 18.71 1.30
C LEU A 559 35.42 19.91 2.11
N PRO A 560 34.73 21.06 2.12
CA PRO A 560 35.11 22.19 2.95
C PRO A 560 35.12 21.79 4.43
N PRO A 561 36.04 22.35 5.25
CA PRO A 561 36.15 21.99 6.65
C PRO A 561 34.82 22.26 7.36
N THR A 562 34.23 21.22 7.96
CA THR A 562 33.08 21.42 8.85
C THR A 562 33.48 22.40 9.94
N ALA A 563 32.71 23.48 10.11
CA ALA A 563 32.98 24.50 11.12
C ALA A 563 33.24 23.82 12.48
N PRO A 564 34.32 24.16 13.20
CA PRO A 564 34.61 23.54 14.47
C PRO A 564 33.43 23.75 15.42
N ARG A 565 32.96 22.66 16.04
CA ARG A 565 32.07 22.74 17.20
C ARG A 565 32.69 23.76 18.16
N GLN A 566 31.94 24.82 18.49
CA GLN A 566 32.34 25.73 19.56
C GLN A 566 32.75 24.88 20.77
N PRO A 567 33.95 25.07 21.34
CA PRO A 567 34.31 24.39 22.56
C PRO A 567 33.30 24.82 23.63
N ARG A 568 32.72 23.84 24.33
CA ARG A 568 32.05 24.09 25.60
C ARG A 568 33.03 24.90 26.44
N ALA A 569 32.68 26.14 26.76
CA ALA A 569 33.41 26.93 27.73
C ALA A 569 33.47 26.11 29.03
N ALA A 570 34.69 25.71 29.39
CA ALA A 570 35.01 25.20 30.71
C ALA A 570 35.52 26.37 31.53
N GLY A 571 34.75 26.75 32.55
CA GLY A 571 35.18 27.52 33.72
C GLY A 571 35.49 29.00 33.53
N PRO A 572 35.57 29.77 34.64
CA PRO A 572 35.78 29.31 36.02
C PRO A 572 34.52 28.79 36.72
#